data_AF-A0A661FXE4-F1
#
_entry.id   AF-A0A661FXE4-F1
#
_cell.length_a   1.000
_cell.length_b   1.000
_cell.length_c   1.000
_cell.angle_alpha   90.00
_cell.angle_beta   90.00
_cell.angle_gamma   90.00
#
_symmetry.space_group_name_H-M   'P 1'
#
loop_
_entity.id
_entity.type
_entity.pdbx_description
1 polymer ?
#
loop_
_entity_poly.entity_id
_entity_poly.type
_entity_poly.pdbx_seq_one_letter_code
_entity_poly.pdbx_strand_id
1 'polypeptide(L)'
;MSENETTDFIRNIINEDVASGKHNGKVVTRFPPEPNGFLHIGHAKSICLNFSVAAEHDGKTYLRFDDTNPGKESEEFVAAIKEDVRWLGFDWEDRLTHASDYFDRLYESAIKLIEMDKAYVDSLSADEIREYRGTLSEPGKNSPHRTRSVEENIDLLRRMRDGEFPDGAHVLRAKIDMHSPNINLRDPTLYRIRHIPHQNAGDKWNIYPMYDFAHGLSDAFEGITHSLCTLEFEDHRPLYDWFLDQLEPTHRPQQIEFSRLNLAYTLTSKRKLNALVEEGHVSGWDDPRLATLAGMRRRGYPPAALRDFIKRIGVTKKENMIEMGVLENSVRENLDAACERRMAVMRPLKVVLTNYP
;
A
#
# COMPACT_ATOMS: atom_id res chain seq x y z
N MET A 1 -9.90 -5.83 31.35
CA MET A 1 -8.62 -5.63 30.64
C MET A 1 -7.52 -6.16 31.53
N SER A 2 -6.81 -7.21 31.12
CA SER A 2 -5.69 -7.76 31.89
C SER A 2 -4.44 -6.91 31.71
N GLU A 3 -3.84 -6.53 32.83
CA GLU A 3 -2.80 -5.50 33.05
C GLU A 3 -1.38 -5.80 32.51
N ASN A 4 -1.19 -6.59 31.43
CA ASN A 4 0.18 -6.85 30.94
C ASN A 4 0.29 -7.35 29.48
N GLU A 5 -0.51 -6.83 28.53
CA GLU A 5 -0.16 -6.99 27.12
C GLU A 5 0.88 -5.93 26.74
N THR A 6 2.10 -6.35 26.42
CA THR A 6 3.11 -5.45 25.84
C THR A 6 2.58 -4.94 24.50
N THR A 7 2.10 -3.70 24.47
CA THR A 7 1.61 -3.03 23.27
C THR A 7 2.79 -2.60 22.38
N ASP A 8 2.65 -2.77 21.07
CA ASP A 8 3.67 -2.33 20.12
C ASP A 8 3.75 -0.80 20.04
N PHE A 9 4.82 -0.30 19.41
CA PHE A 9 5.09 1.14 19.34
C PHE A 9 4.02 1.94 18.58
N ILE A 10 3.30 1.34 17.61
CA ILE A 10 2.25 2.03 16.88
C ILE A 10 1.04 2.21 17.80
N ARG A 11 0.64 1.14 18.50
CA ARG A 11 -0.42 1.22 19.51
C ARG A 11 -0.08 2.23 20.61
N ASN A 12 1.17 2.31 21.04
CA ASN A 12 1.60 3.32 22.02
C ASN A 12 1.41 4.76 21.49
N ILE A 13 1.83 5.04 20.25
CA ILE A 13 1.62 6.35 19.61
C ILE A 13 0.12 6.68 19.53
N ILE A 14 -0.70 5.73 19.05
CA ILE A 14 -2.16 5.94 18.92
C ILE A 14 -2.79 6.18 20.30
N ASN A 15 -2.42 5.40 21.32
CA ASN A 15 -2.92 5.58 22.68
C ASN A 15 -2.57 6.97 23.25
N GLU A 16 -1.35 7.46 23.03
CA GLU A 16 -0.92 8.80 23.43
C GLU A 16 -1.68 9.90 22.68
N ASP A 17 -1.87 9.74 21.37
CA ASP A 17 -2.61 10.68 20.52
C ASP A 17 -4.10 10.75 20.93
N VAL A 18 -4.73 9.60 21.21
CA VAL A 18 -6.10 9.53 21.71
C VAL A 18 -6.20 10.18 23.10
N ALA A 19 -5.29 9.87 24.02
CA ALA A 19 -5.28 10.42 25.38
C ALA A 19 -5.06 11.94 25.41
N SER A 20 -4.27 12.48 24.47
CA SER A 20 -4.05 13.92 24.31
C SER A 20 -5.19 14.65 23.58
N GLY A 21 -6.18 13.91 23.05
CA GLY A 21 -7.30 14.47 22.29
C GLY A 21 -6.95 14.86 20.85
N LYS A 22 -5.79 14.45 20.33
CA LYS A 22 -5.41 14.66 18.93
C LYS A 22 -6.44 14.03 18.00
N HIS A 23 -6.73 14.67 16.87
CA HIS A 23 -7.80 14.27 15.95
C HIS A 23 -9.18 14.09 16.60
N ASN A 24 -9.45 14.81 17.70
CA ASN A 24 -10.66 14.67 18.53
C ASN A 24 -10.83 13.24 19.09
N GLY A 25 -9.72 12.55 19.38
CA GLY A 25 -9.71 11.18 19.91
C GLY A 25 -10.11 10.11 18.90
N LYS A 26 -10.23 10.44 17.61
CA LYS A 26 -10.64 9.49 16.57
C LYS A 26 -9.44 8.74 15.99
N VAL A 27 -9.64 7.44 15.74
CA VAL A 27 -8.68 6.61 15.02
C VAL A 27 -9.28 6.21 13.67
N VAL A 28 -8.63 6.64 12.59
CA VAL A 28 -9.00 6.30 11.23
C VAL A 28 -7.75 5.82 10.50
N THR A 29 -7.80 4.59 9.99
CA THR A 29 -6.71 3.94 9.25
C THR A 29 -7.17 3.53 7.86
N ARG A 30 -6.26 3.00 7.05
CA ARG A 30 -6.58 2.43 5.74
C ARG A 30 -5.64 1.30 5.37
N PHE A 31 -6.16 0.31 4.64
CA PHE A 31 -5.36 -0.64 3.88
C PHE A 31 -5.41 -0.23 2.40
N PRO A 32 -4.30 0.30 1.82
CA PRO A 32 -4.31 0.86 0.47
C PRO A 32 -3.56 -0.01 -0.57
N PRO A 33 -4.03 -1.22 -0.95
CA PRO A 33 -3.30 -2.05 -1.92
C PRO A 33 -3.43 -1.51 -3.36
N GLU A 34 -2.34 -1.59 -4.12
CA GLU A 34 -2.41 -1.52 -5.59
C GLU A 34 -2.92 -2.87 -6.14
N PRO A 35 -4.02 -2.90 -6.93
CA PRO A 35 -4.65 -4.12 -7.43
C PRO A 35 -3.95 -4.64 -8.70
N ASN A 36 -2.65 -4.88 -8.60
CA ASN A 36 -1.79 -5.45 -9.65
C ASN A 36 -1.28 -6.86 -9.33
N GLY A 37 -1.88 -7.54 -8.36
CA GLY A 37 -1.55 -8.90 -7.97
C GLY A 37 -2.28 -9.35 -6.70
N PHE A 38 -2.28 -10.66 -6.44
CA PHE A 38 -2.90 -11.24 -5.25
C PHE A 38 -2.18 -10.83 -3.96
N LEU A 39 -2.94 -10.78 -2.87
CA LEU A 39 -2.38 -10.57 -1.54
C LEU A 39 -1.58 -11.78 -1.08
N HIS A 40 -0.67 -11.54 -0.14
CA HIS A 40 0.22 -12.55 0.42
C HIS A 40 0.36 -12.33 1.92
N ILE A 41 1.03 -13.25 2.62
CA ILE A 41 1.17 -13.21 4.08
C ILE A 41 1.72 -11.87 4.62
N GLY A 42 2.59 -11.21 3.87
CA GLY A 42 3.04 -9.84 4.20
C GLY A 42 1.91 -8.80 4.22
N HIS A 43 0.95 -8.87 3.30
CA HIS A 43 -0.24 -8.01 3.32
C HIS A 43 -1.16 -8.36 4.49
N ALA A 44 -1.22 -9.63 4.91
CA ALA A 44 -1.97 -10.03 6.10
C ALA A 44 -1.50 -9.27 7.35
N LYS A 45 -0.19 -9.01 7.48
CA LYS A 45 0.36 -8.17 8.56
C LYS A 45 -0.22 -6.76 8.52
N SER A 46 -0.21 -6.13 7.35
CA SER A 46 -0.73 -4.77 7.16
C SER A 46 -2.24 -4.69 7.40
N ILE A 47 -3.01 -5.67 6.92
CA ILE A 47 -4.46 -5.77 7.15
C ILE A 47 -4.73 -5.91 8.64
N CYS A 48 -4.16 -6.93 9.29
CA CYS A 48 -4.39 -7.17 10.71
C CYS A 48 -4.01 -5.94 11.55
N LEU A 49 -2.90 -5.27 11.24
CA LEU A 49 -2.50 -4.05 11.92
C LEU A 49 -3.53 -2.93 11.73
N ASN A 50 -3.80 -2.51 10.49
CA ASN A 50 -4.65 -1.35 10.20
C ASN A 50 -6.07 -1.54 10.75
N PHE A 51 -6.67 -2.70 10.55
CA PHE A 51 -8.04 -2.96 11.00
C PHE A 51 -8.12 -3.16 12.52
N SER A 52 -7.15 -3.84 13.15
CA SER A 52 -7.24 -4.09 14.60
C SER A 52 -7.02 -2.82 15.42
N VAL A 53 -6.04 -1.96 15.04
CA VAL A 53 -5.80 -0.73 15.81
C VAL A 53 -6.96 0.26 15.70
N ALA A 54 -7.64 0.31 14.57
CA ALA A 54 -8.86 1.12 14.47
C ALA A 54 -9.97 0.51 15.36
N ALA A 55 -10.21 -0.79 15.27
CA ALA A 55 -11.25 -1.47 16.06
C ALA A 55 -11.03 -1.39 17.57
N GLU A 56 -9.77 -1.39 18.04
CA GLU A 56 -9.40 -1.21 19.45
C GLU A 56 -9.82 0.16 20.03
N HIS A 57 -10.12 1.13 19.18
CA HIS A 57 -10.51 2.49 19.53
C HIS A 57 -11.89 2.90 18.97
N ASP A 58 -12.77 1.94 18.67
CA ASP A 58 -14.06 2.18 18.00
C ASP A 58 -13.93 3.04 16.73
N GLY A 59 -12.79 2.91 16.07
CA GLY A 59 -12.36 3.66 14.91
C GLY A 59 -12.83 3.04 13.59
N LYS A 60 -12.32 3.58 12.49
CA LYS A 60 -12.70 3.16 11.14
C LYS A 60 -11.48 2.80 10.31
N THR A 61 -11.64 1.81 9.43
CA THR A 61 -10.63 1.48 8.43
C THR A 61 -11.24 1.55 7.03
N TYR A 62 -10.53 2.24 6.13
CA TYR A 62 -10.85 2.24 4.70
C TYR A 62 -10.14 1.08 3.99
N LEU A 63 -10.81 0.49 3.01
CA LEU A 63 -10.16 -0.28 1.96
C LEU A 63 -10.04 0.64 0.75
N ARG A 64 -8.82 1.09 0.43
CA ARG A 64 -8.57 1.98 -0.70
C ARG A 64 -7.79 1.27 -1.79
N PHE A 65 -8.26 1.24 -3.01
CA PHE A 65 -7.41 0.82 -4.13
C PHE A 65 -6.54 2.00 -4.56
N ASP A 66 -5.22 1.84 -4.49
CA ASP A 66 -4.28 2.85 -4.98
C ASP A 66 -4.11 2.70 -6.50
N ASP A 67 -5.13 3.17 -7.22
CA ASP A 67 -5.33 2.95 -8.64
C ASP A 67 -4.78 4.06 -9.55
N THR A 68 -3.77 4.77 -9.07
CA THR A 68 -3.19 5.93 -9.78
C THR A 68 -2.51 5.59 -11.12
N ASN A 69 -2.29 4.31 -11.42
CA ASN A 69 -1.58 3.87 -12.61
C ASN A 69 -2.50 3.09 -13.57
N PRO A 70 -2.97 3.71 -14.67
CA PRO A 70 -3.91 3.07 -15.59
C PRO A 70 -3.29 1.84 -16.27
N GLY A 71 -4.13 0.86 -16.56
CA GLY A 71 -3.78 -0.34 -17.34
C GLY A 71 -2.95 -1.38 -16.60
N LYS A 72 -2.66 -1.19 -15.31
CA LYS A 72 -2.04 -2.21 -14.45
C LYS A 72 -3.03 -2.97 -13.57
N GLU A 73 -4.29 -2.55 -13.57
CA GLU A 73 -5.32 -3.11 -12.71
C GLU A 73 -6.10 -4.21 -13.39
N SER A 74 -6.51 -5.19 -12.59
CA SER A 74 -7.43 -6.25 -13.03
C SER A 74 -8.62 -6.32 -12.08
N GLU A 75 -9.82 -6.41 -12.63
CA GLU A 75 -11.05 -6.68 -11.87
C GLU A 75 -10.92 -7.96 -11.04
N GLU A 76 -10.15 -8.95 -11.54
CA GLU A 76 -9.82 -10.18 -10.82
C GLU A 76 -9.05 -9.88 -9.53
N PHE A 77 -8.03 -9.03 -9.59
CA PHE A 77 -7.24 -8.67 -8.40
C PHE A 77 -8.06 -7.84 -7.41
N VAL A 78 -8.90 -6.93 -7.90
CA VAL A 78 -9.83 -6.16 -7.06
C VAL A 78 -10.78 -7.11 -6.30
N ALA A 79 -11.36 -8.08 -7.00
CA ALA A 79 -12.26 -9.07 -6.39
C ALA A 79 -11.52 -9.96 -5.38
N ALA A 80 -10.34 -10.47 -5.73
CA ALA A 80 -9.53 -11.31 -4.85
C ALA A 80 -9.08 -10.57 -3.59
N ILE A 81 -8.66 -9.30 -3.70
CA ILE A 81 -8.28 -8.47 -2.55
C ILE A 81 -9.47 -8.30 -1.59
N LYS A 82 -10.66 -8.00 -2.11
CA LYS A 82 -11.89 -7.87 -1.30
C LYS A 82 -12.23 -9.19 -0.61
N GLU A 83 -12.13 -10.30 -1.31
CA GLU A 83 -12.38 -11.64 -0.75
C GLU A 83 -11.38 -11.98 0.35
N ASP A 84 -10.09 -11.72 0.13
CA ASP A 84 -9.03 -12.04 1.09
C ASP A 84 -9.13 -11.23 2.38
N VAL A 85 -9.47 -9.93 2.28
CA VAL A 85 -9.70 -9.07 3.47
C VAL A 85 -10.90 -9.59 4.28
N ARG A 86 -12.01 -9.92 3.61
CA ARG A 86 -13.21 -10.50 4.27
C ARG A 86 -12.94 -11.87 4.86
N TRP A 87 -12.21 -12.72 4.14
CA TRP A 87 -11.82 -14.05 4.61
C TRP A 87 -10.94 -13.98 5.86
N LEU A 88 -10.03 -13.00 5.94
CA LEU A 88 -9.28 -12.70 7.16
C LEU A 88 -10.15 -12.21 8.32
N GLY A 89 -11.44 -11.99 8.12
CA GLY A 89 -12.41 -11.61 9.15
C GLY A 89 -12.51 -10.10 9.39
N PHE A 90 -12.08 -9.28 8.43
CA PHE A 90 -12.17 -7.83 8.51
C PHE A 90 -13.21 -7.28 7.54
N ASP A 91 -13.84 -6.18 7.91
CA ASP A 91 -14.83 -5.48 7.09
C ASP A 91 -14.52 -3.99 7.07
N TRP A 92 -14.62 -3.39 5.88
CA TRP A 92 -14.51 -1.95 5.67
C TRP A 92 -15.88 -1.28 5.61
N GLU A 93 -16.98 -2.03 5.76
CA GLU A 93 -18.36 -1.57 5.66
C GLU A 93 -18.59 -0.82 4.33
N ASP A 94 -18.97 0.45 4.40
CA ASP A 94 -19.23 1.35 3.27
C ASP A 94 -17.98 2.13 2.79
N ARG A 95 -16.80 1.90 3.40
CA ARG A 95 -15.57 2.67 3.18
C ARG A 95 -14.64 2.03 2.15
N LEU A 96 -15.22 1.66 1.02
CA LEU A 96 -14.45 1.28 -0.17
C LEU A 96 -14.21 2.53 -1.03
N THR A 97 -12.96 2.86 -1.27
CA THR A 97 -12.56 4.03 -2.08
C THR A 97 -11.50 3.65 -3.10
N HIS A 98 -11.32 4.51 -4.10
CA HIS A 98 -10.26 4.44 -5.09
C HIS A 98 -9.49 5.76 -5.09
N ALA A 99 -8.17 5.73 -5.28
CA ALA A 99 -7.40 6.96 -5.43
C ALA A 99 -7.91 7.81 -6.62
N SER A 100 -8.46 7.15 -7.65
CA SER A 100 -9.10 7.78 -8.80
C SER A 100 -10.38 8.54 -8.49
N ASP A 101 -11.07 8.21 -7.38
CA ASP A 101 -12.20 9.01 -6.87
C ASP A 101 -11.76 10.45 -6.53
N TYR A 102 -10.46 10.66 -6.34
CA TYR A 102 -9.86 11.93 -5.95
C TYR A 102 -9.12 12.68 -7.06
N PHE A 103 -9.12 12.19 -8.31
CA PHE A 103 -8.35 12.83 -9.39
C PHE A 103 -8.68 14.32 -9.59
N ASP A 104 -9.96 14.70 -9.51
CA ASP A 104 -10.36 16.12 -9.58
C ASP A 104 -9.72 16.94 -8.43
N ARG A 105 -9.81 16.46 -7.19
CA ARG A 105 -9.23 17.12 -6.00
C ARG A 105 -7.70 17.16 -6.02
N LEU A 106 -7.06 16.13 -6.58
CA LEU A 106 -5.61 16.07 -6.77
C LEU A 106 -5.17 17.06 -7.84
N TYR A 107 -5.93 17.22 -8.93
CA TYR A 107 -5.67 18.21 -9.96
C TYR A 107 -5.82 19.64 -9.43
N GLU A 108 -6.86 19.92 -8.66
CA GLU A 108 -7.03 21.20 -7.96
C GLU A 108 -5.87 21.49 -7.00
N SER A 109 -5.42 20.47 -6.26
CA SER A 109 -4.26 20.59 -5.37
C SER A 109 -2.97 20.90 -6.15
N ALA A 110 -2.79 20.31 -7.34
CA ALA A 110 -1.66 20.62 -8.21
C ALA A 110 -1.71 22.05 -8.73
N ILE A 111 -2.89 22.56 -9.12
CA ILE A 111 -3.06 23.98 -9.49
C ILE A 111 -2.68 24.89 -8.31
N LYS A 112 -3.19 24.61 -7.11
CA LYS A 112 -2.85 25.39 -5.89
C LYS A 112 -1.34 25.40 -5.63
N LEU A 113 -0.64 24.28 -5.82
CA LEU A 113 0.83 24.27 -5.71
C LEU A 113 1.50 25.16 -6.76
N ILE A 114 1.02 25.19 -8.00
CA ILE A 114 1.54 26.09 -9.05
C ILE A 114 1.31 27.56 -8.67
N GLU A 115 0.09 27.91 -8.22
CA GLU A 115 -0.25 29.28 -7.78
C GLU A 115 0.63 29.77 -6.63
N MET A 116 1.08 28.84 -5.76
CA MET A 116 2.01 29.11 -4.67
C MET A 116 3.50 29.14 -5.10
N ASP A 117 3.79 29.00 -6.39
CA ASP A 117 5.13 28.79 -6.96
C ASP A 117 5.87 27.54 -6.44
N LYS A 118 5.10 26.54 -5.98
CA LYS A 118 5.60 25.28 -5.40
C LYS A 118 5.49 24.08 -6.35
N ALA A 119 5.06 24.30 -7.59
CA ALA A 119 5.13 23.31 -8.66
C ALA A 119 5.35 23.99 -10.01
N TYR A 120 5.93 23.26 -10.96
CA TYR A 120 6.18 23.73 -12.32
C TYR A 120 6.10 22.57 -13.31
N VAL A 121 5.74 22.86 -14.55
CA VAL A 121 5.81 21.90 -15.64
C VAL A 121 7.25 21.83 -16.12
N ASP A 122 7.81 20.63 -16.17
CA ASP A 122 9.14 20.35 -16.68
C ASP A 122 9.02 19.68 -18.07
N SER A 123 9.85 20.12 -18.99
CA SER A 123 9.90 19.64 -20.37
C SER A 123 11.20 18.90 -20.70
N LEU A 124 12.04 18.65 -19.69
CA LEU A 124 13.14 17.71 -19.81
C LEU A 124 12.63 16.29 -20.04
N SER A 125 13.36 15.52 -20.84
CA SER A 125 13.12 14.09 -21.01
C SER A 125 13.37 13.34 -19.70
N ALA A 126 12.85 12.11 -19.60
CA ALA A 126 13.05 11.27 -18.40
C ALA A 126 14.54 11.02 -18.09
N ASP A 127 15.38 10.88 -19.12
CA ASP A 127 16.82 10.70 -18.96
C ASP A 127 17.51 11.98 -18.46
N GLU A 128 17.12 13.14 -19.00
CA GLU A 128 17.61 14.43 -18.51
C GLU A 128 17.15 14.70 -17.07
N ILE A 129 15.89 14.41 -16.72
CA ILE A 129 15.41 14.55 -15.33
C ILE A 129 16.27 13.69 -14.39
N ARG A 130 16.62 12.46 -14.80
CA ARG A 130 17.48 11.57 -14.01
C ARG A 130 18.89 12.15 -13.86
N GLU A 131 19.47 12.69 -14.93
CA GLU A 131 20.78 13.35 -14.88
C GLU A 131 20.74 14.59 -13.97
N TYR A 132 19.71 15.43 -14.10
CA TYR A 132 19.53 16.67 -13.34
C TYR A 132 19.24 16.40 -11.87
N ARG A 133 18.66 15.25 -11.53
CA ARG A 133 18.39 14.85 -10.13
C ARG A 133 19.68 14.56 -9.35
N GLY A 134 20.79 14.28 -10.02
CA GLY A 134 22.05 13.91 -9.37
C GLY A 134 22.00 12.52 -8.74
N THR A 135 22.90 12.26 -7.79
CA THR A 135 23.06 10.95 -7.14
C THR A 135 22.99 11.09 -5.61
N LEU A 136 23.20 9.99 -4.88
CA LEU A 136 23.32 10.03 -3.42
C LEU A 136 24.57 10.82 -2.96
N SER A 137 25.59 10.95 -3.80
CA SER A 137 26.82 11.68 -3.51
C SER A 137 26.89 13.07 -4.17
N GLU A 138 26.18 13.28 -5.27
CA GLU A 138 26.21 14.53 -6.05
C GLU A 138 24.86 15.25 -5.98
N PRO A 139 24.84 16.57 -5.67
CA PRO A 139 23.59 17.34 -5.63
C PRO A 139 22.96 17.44 -7.02
N GLY A 140 21.64 17.62 -7.04
CA GLY A 140 20.91 17.88 -8.27
C GLY A 140 21.09 19.34 -8.76
N LYS A 141 20.75 19.57 -10.02
CA LYS A 141 20.73 20.90 -10.66
C LYS A 141 19.31 21.27 -11.09
N ASN A 142 18.96 22.55 -10.99
CA ASN A 142 17.64 23.03 -11.38
C ASN A 142 17.38 22.80 -12.88
N SER A 143 16.17 22.36 -13.21
CA SER A 143 15.71 22.33 -14.61
C SER A 143 15.70 23.76 -15.19
N PRO A 144 16.01 23.94 -16.48
CA PRO A 144 15.83 25.23 -17.17
C PRO A 144 14.38 25.74 -17.13
N HIS A 145 13.41 24.83 -16.94
CA HIS A 145 11.98 25.13 -16.87
C HIS A 145 11.48 25.48 -15.47
N ARG A 146 12.35 25.42 -14.43
CA ARG A 146 11.98 25.65 -13.02
C ARG A 146 11.48 27.07 -12.74
N THR A 147 11.81 28.03 -13.60
CA THR A 147 11.46 29.46 -13.47
C THR A 147 10.33 29.90 -14.40
N ARG A 148 9.57 28.96 -14.99
CA ARG A 148 8.33 29.28 -15.72
C ARG A 148 7.35 30.06 -14.84
N SER A 149 6.59 30.97 -15.44
CA SER A 149 5.58 31.73 -14.71
C SER A 149 4.41 30.84 -14.27
N VAL A 150 3.64 31.31 -13.29
CA VAL A 150 2.44 30.62 -12.81
C VAL A 150 1.46 30.39 -13.98
N GLU A 151 1.26 31.40 -14.82
CA GLU A 151 0.33 31.36 -15.96
C GLU A 151 0.77 30.34 -17.01
N GLU A 152 2.07 30.30 -17.34
CA GLU A 152 2.61 29.31 -18.27
C GLU A 152 2.43 27.88 -17.74
N ASN A 153 2.72 27.66 -16.46
CA ASN A 153 2.57 26.35 -15.83
C ASN A 153 1.11 25.87 -15.80
N ILE A 154 0.16 26.77 -15.49
CA ILE A 154 -1.28 26.44 -15.50
C ILE A 154 -1.77 26.11 -16.91
N ASP A 155 -1.38 26.90 -17.93
CA ASP A 155 -1.74 26.61 -19.33
C ASP A 155 -1.19 25.26 -19.79
N LEU A 156 0.09 24.99 -19.53
CA LEU A 156 0.73 23.72 -19.88
C LEU A 156 0.07 22.54 -19.16
N LEU A 157 -0.18 22.63 -17.86
CA LEU A 157 -0.83 21.55 -17.10
C LEU A 157 -2.23 21.24 -17.65
N ARG A 158 -3.00 22.28 -18.02
CA ARG A 158 -4.32 22.10 -18.65
C ARG A 158 -4.19 21.37 -19.99
N ARG A 159 -3.26 21.79 -20.86
CA ARG A 159 -3.03 21.18 -22.17
C ARG A 159 -2.48 19.75 -22.06
N MET A 160 -1.69 19.45 -21.03
CA MET A 160 -1.28 18.09 -20.67
C MET A 160 -2.51 17.23 -20.31
N ARG A 161 -3.41 17.73 -19.46
CA ARG A 161 -4.66 17.03 -19.09
C ARG A 161 -5.56 16.80 -20.29
N ASP A 162 -5.66 17.80 -21.18
CA ASP A 162 -6.51 17.77 -22.36
C ASP A 162 -5.91 16.93 -23.52
N GLY A 163 -4.72 16.34 -23.33
CA GLY A 163 -4.11 15.37 -24.25
C GLY A 163 -3.38 15.96 -25.45
N GLU A 164 -2.92 17.21 -25.37
CA GLU A 164 -2.26 17.90 -26.50
C GLU A 164 -0.83 17.40 -26.78
N PHE A 165 -0.16 16.82 -25.77
CA PHE A 165 1.25 16.42 -25.86
C PHE A 165 1.41 14.91 -25.75
N PRO A 166 2.37 14.27 -26.42
CA PRO A 166 2.58 12.83 -26.33
C PRO A 166 3.12 12.39 -24.95
N ASP A 167 3.02 11.09 -24.67
CA ASP A 167 3.56 10.46 -23.46
C ASP A 167 5.03 10.87 -23.23
N GLY A 168 5.33 11.32 -22.00
CA GLY A 168 6.69 11.70 -21.60
C GLY A 168 7.17 13.06 -22.11
N ALA A 169 6.38 13.79 -22.90
CA ALA A 169 6.78 15.13 -23.36
C ALA A 169 6.92 16.13 -22.21
N HIS A 170 6.00 16.09 -21.25
CA HIS A 170 5.99 16.95 -20.07
C HIS A 170 5.62 16.18 -18.81
N VAL A 171 6.08 16.68 -17.68
CA VAL A 171 5.67 16.25 -16.35
C VAL A 171 5.43 17.46 -15.46
N LEU A 172 4.51 17.35 -14.50
CA LEU A 172 4.43 18.34 -13.42
C LEU A 172 5.39 17.91 -12.31
N ARG A 173 6.22 18.81 -11.79
CA ARG A 173 7.13 18.55 -10.66
C ARG A 173 6.85 19.51 -9.52
N ALA A 174 7.01 19.04 -8.28
CA ALA A 174 7.08 19.95 -7.14
C ALA A 174 8.36 20.78 -7.21
N LYS A 175 8.32 21.99 -6.69
CA LYS A 175 9.45 22.91 -6.55
C LYS A 175 9.88 22.90 -5.09
N ILE A 176 10.87 22.07 -4.76
CA ILE A 176 11.34 21.85 -3.39
C ILE A 176 12.82 22.24 -3.30
N ASP A 177 13.73 21.28 -3.24
CA ASP A 177 15.17 21.52 -3.08
C ASP A 177 16.00 20.48 -3.84
N MET A 178 16.59 20.89 -4.95
CA MET A 178 17.47 20.05 -5.76
C MET A 178 18.78 19.65 -5.06
N HIS A 179 19.15 20.31 -3.97
CA HIS A 179 20.35 19.99 -3.18
C HIS A 179 20.05 19.13 -1.95
N SER A 180 18.79 18.75 -1.74
CA SER A 180 18.41 17.95 -0.57
C SER A 180 19.20 16.63 -0.50
N PRO A 181 19.65 16.21 0.68
CA PRO A 181 20.24 14.87 0.85
C PRO A 181 19.20 13.76 0.62
N ASN A 182 17.91 14.07 0.80
CA ASN A 182 16.83 13.15 0.47
C ASN A 182 16.44 13.33 -1.01
N ILE A 183 16.67 12.28 -1.81
CA ILE A 183 16.37 12.28 -3.25
C ILE A 183 14.88 12.53 -3.54
N ASN A 184 13.98 12.13 -2.63
CA ASN A 184 12.54 12.33 -2.79
C ASN A 184 12.14 13.81 -2.71
N LEU A 185 12.99 14.67 -2.13
CA LEU A 185 12.77 16.12 -2.07
C LEU A 185 13.41 16.87 -3.24
N ARG A 186 14.05 16.18 -4.20
CA ARG A 186 14.67 16.80 -5.38
C ARG A 186 13.66 16.95 -6.51
N ASP A 187 12.78 17.94 -6.34
CA ASP A 187 11.68 18.28 -7.25
C ASP A 187 10.97 17.03 -7.80
N PRO A 188 10.28 16.24 -6.95
CA PRO A 188 9.64 14.99 -7.37
C PRO A 188 8.52 15.25 -8.40
N THR A 189 8.32 14.29 -9.29
CA THR A 189 7.22 14.32 -10.26
C THR A 189 5.88 14.13 -9.56
N LEU A 190 4.91 14.97 -9.89
CA LEU A 190 3.53 14.96 -9.38
C LEU A 190 2.56 14.35 -10.38
N TYR A 191 2.69 14.69 -11.67
CA TYR A 191 1.89 14.16 -12.76
C TYR A 191 2.77 13.77 -13.95
N ARG A 192 2.34 12.74 -14.66
CA ARG A 192 2.89 12.34 -15.96
C ARG A 192 1.77 12.14 -16.98
N ILE A 193 2.08 12.38 -18.25
CA ILE A 193 1.17 12.11 -19.37
C ILE A 193 1.16 10.61 -19.67
N ARG A 194 -0.05 10.02 -19.78
CA ARG A 194 -0.30 8.70 -20.36
C ARG A 194 -1.64 8.69 -21.09
N HIS A 195 -1.65 8.39 -22.38
CA HIS A 195 -2.90 8.26 -23.16
C HIS A 195 -3.46 6.84 -23.05
N ILE A 196 -3.95 6.50 -21.86
CA ILE A 196 -4.56 5.19 -21.58
C ILE A 196 -5.87 5.44 -20.83
N PRO A 197 -7.00 4.86 -21.26
CA PRO A 197 -8.24 4.86 -20.50
C PRO A 197 -8.05 4.34 -19.07
N HIS A 198 -8.62 5.03 -18.09
CA HIS A 198 -8.60 4.57 -16.70
C HIS A 198 -9.74 3.57 -16.46
N GLN A 199 -9.47 2.46 -15.77
CA GLN A 199 -10.48 1.44 -15.48
C GLN A 199 -11.71 1.97 -14.73
N ASN A 200 -11.53 2.97 -13.84
CA ASN A 200 -12.61 3.60 -13.09
C ASN A 200 -13.02 5.00 -13.59
N ALA A 201 -12.09 5.74 -14.20
CA ALA A 201 -12.30 7.16 -14.56
C ALA A 201 -12.46 7.39 -16.07
N GLY A 202 -12.41 6.31 -16.87
CA GLY A 202 -12.56 6.34 -18.32
C GLY A 202 -11.51 7.21 -19.02
N ASP A 203 -11.94 7.87 -20.09
CA ASP A 203 -11.07 8.68 -20.97
C ASP A 203 -10.99 10.16 -20.53
N LYS A 204 -11.45 10.48 -19.31
CA LYS A 204 -11.47 11.86 -18.79
C LYS A 204 -10.05 12.41 -18.57
N TRP A 205 -9.05 11.55 -18.37
CA TRP A 205 -7.72 11.93 -17.91
C TRP A 205 -6.62 11.44 -18.87
N ASN A 206 -5.77 12.36 -19.32
CA ASN A 206 -4.52 12.04 -20.04
C ASN A 206 -3.26 12.23 -19.17
N ILE A 207 -3.45 12.70 -17.93
CA ILE A 207 -2.39 12.80 -16.92
C ILE A 207 -2.79 12.02 -15.68
N TYR A 208 -1.81 11.36 -15.08
CA TYR A 208 -2.02 10.53 -13.89
C TYR A 208 -1.07 10.93 -12.77
N PRO A 209 -1.57 11.04 -11.53
CA PRO A 209 -0.77 11.46 -10.41
C PRO A 209 0.26 10.37 -10.05
N MET A 210 1.40 10.79 -9.53
CA MET A 210 2.39 9.87 -8.97
C MET A 210 1.99 9.46 -7.56
N TYR A 211 2.46 8.27 -7.12
CA TYR A 211 2.16 7.69 -5.81
C TYR A 211 2.32 8.70 -4.67
N ASP A 212 3.47 9.35 -4.53
CA ASP A 212 3.74 10.27 -3.42
C ASP A 212 2.78 11.46 -3.35
N PHE A 213 2.33 11.94 -4.51
CA PHE A 213 1.39 13.06 -4.59
C PHE A 213 -0.04 12.62 -4.25
N ALA A 214 -0.45 11.45 -4.73
CA ALA A 214 -1.79 10.93 -4.49
C ALA A 214 -1.96 10.40 -3.05
N HIS A 215 -0.95 9.75 -2.49
CA HIS A 215 -1.07 8.94 -1.28
C HIS A 215 -1.44 9.77 -0.05
N GLY A 216 -0.64 10.79 0.28
CA GLY A 216 -0.88 11.65 1.45
C GLY A 216 -2.12 12.54 1.31
N LEU A 217 -2.42 13.00 0.09
CA LEU A 217 -3.64 13.76 -0.17
C LEU A 217 -4.88 12.89 -0.06
N SER A 218 -4.86 11.65 -0.56
CA SER A 218 -5.96 10.70 -0.36
C SER A 218 -6.20 10.42 1.13
N ASP A 219 -5.12 10.26 1.91
CA ASP A 219 -5.23 10.11 3.37
C ASP A 219 -5.89 11.33 4.04
N ALA A 220 -5.51 12.54 3.62
CA ALA A 220 -6.12 13.78 4.13
C ALA A 220 -7.59 13.93 3.72
N PHE A 221 -7.93 13.52 2.50
CA PHE A 221 -9.28 13.58 1.93
C PHE A 221 -10.26 12.63 2.64
N GLU A 222 -9.77 11.47 3.08
CA GLU A 222 -10.54 10.46 3.83
C GLU A 222 -10.58 10.73 5.35
N GLY A 223 -9.80 11.70 5.82
CA GLY A 223 -9.67 11.98 7.25
C GLY A 223 -8.92 10.89 8.01
N ILE A 224 -7.99 10.20 7.34
CA ILE A 224 -7.06 9.27 7.98
C ILE A 224 -6.31 10.01 9.09
N THR A 225 -6.12 9.36 10.23
CA THR A 225 -5.34 9.91 11.34
C THR A 225 -3.96 9.28 11.40
N HIS A 226 -3.89 7.96 11.21
CA HIS A 226 -2.63 7.21 11.24
C HIS A 226 -2.46 6.43 9.93
N SER A 227 -1.56 6.92 9.09
CA SER A 227 -1.20 6.34 7.80
C SER A 227 -0.09 5.31 8.01
N LEU A 228 -0.47 4.03 8.11
CA LEU A 228 0.47 2.96 8.41
C LEU A 228 1.03 2.35 7.12
N CYS A 229 2.35 2.36 6.96
CA CYS A 229 3.05 1.81 5.80
C CYS A 229 4.33 1.07 6.22
N THR A 230 5.04 0.49 5.27
CA THR A 230 6.27 -0.25 5.56
C THR A 230 7.52 0.65 5.47
N LEU A 231 8.64 0.22 6.07
CA LEU A 231 9.91 0.98 6.13
C LEU A 231 10.46 1.41 4.78
N GLU A 232 10.09 0.73 3.68
CA GLU A 232 10.46 1.15 2.32
C GLU A 232 9.98 2.58 1.98
N PHE A 233 9.00 3.11 2.71
CA PHE A 233 8.45 4.47 2.53
C PHE A 233 8.93 5.47 3.60
N GLU A 234 9.89 5.13 4.45
CA GLU A 234 10.39 6.05 5.48
C GLU A 234 11.04 7.31 4.88
N ASP A 235 11.84 7.15 3.82
CA ASP A 235 12.44 8.27 3.09
C ASP A 235 11.41 9.09 2.28
N HIS A 236 10.19 8.57 2.11
CA HIS A 236 9.08 9.27 1.46
C HIS A 236 8.29 10.15 2.44
N ARG A 237 8.37 9.89 3.76
CA ARG A 237 7.65 10.68 4.78
C ARG A 237 7.93 12.19 4.68
N PRO A 238 9.16 12.68 4.49
CA PRO A 238 9.39 14.12 4.36
C PRO A 238 8.64 14.75 3.18
N LEU A 239 8.46 14.01 2.08
CA LEU A 239 7.68 14.47 0.94
C LEU A 239 6.17 14.42 1.22
N TYR A 240 5.72 13.36 1.88
CA TYR A 240 4.34 13.24 2.38
C TYR A 240 3.98 14.43 3.27
N ASP A 241 4.80 14.74 4.27
CA ASP A 241 4.63 15.88 5.18
C ASP A 241 4.69 17.20 4.42
N TRP A 242 5.63 17.35 3.47
CA TRP A 242 5.74 18.56 2.65
C TRP A 242 4.42 18.89 1.94
N PHE A 243 3.76 17.92 1.30
CA PHE A 243 2.47 18.17 0.63
C PHE A 243 1.40 18.63 1.61
N LEU A 244 1.29 17.98 2.77
CA LEU A 244 0.30 18.34 3.78
C LEU A 244 0.56 19.75 4.35
N ASP A 245 1.83 20.09 4.57
CA ASP A 245 2.22 21.40 5.09
C ASP A 245 2.03 22.51 4.05
N GLN A 246 2.20 22.23 2.75
CA GLN A 246 1.97 23.24 1.72
C GLN A 246 0.48 23.47 1.44
N LEU A 247 -0.31 22.39 1.41
CA LEU A 247 -1.71 22.46 0.99
C LEU A 247 -2.68 22.72 2.13
N GLU A 248 -2.24 22.47 3.37
CA GLU A 248 -3.00 22.64 4.60
C GLU A 248 -4.42 22.04 4.51
N PRO A 249 -4.56 20.75 4.19
CA PRO A 249 -5.86 20.12 4.11
C PRO A 249 -6.54 20.07 5.49
N THR A 250 -7.87 19.92 5.50
CA THR A 250 -8.68 19.89 6.74
C THR A 250 -8.21 18.86 7.76
N HIS A 251 -7.70 17.71 7.28
CA HIS A 251 -7.13 16.68 8.13
C HIS A 251 -5.66 16.49 7.77
N ARG A 252 -4.78 16.51 8.79
CA ARG A 252 -3.35 16.25 8.63
C ARG A 252 -3.00 14.85 9.17
N PRO A 253 -3.07 13.78 8.36
CA PRO A 253 -2.67 12.43 8.77
C PRO A 253 -1.18 12.35 9.13
N GLN A 254 -0.82 11.43 10.01
CA GLN A 254 0.58 11.11 10.35
C GLN A 254 0.99 9.77 9.72
N GLN A 255 2.09 9.76 8.96
CA GLN A 255 2.70 8.52 8.48
C GLN A 255 3.53 7.84 9.58
N ILE A 256 3.32 6.53 9.76
CA ILE A 256 4.05 5.71 10.72
C ILE A 256 4.46 4.39 10.04
N GLU A 257 5.77 4.14 9.99
CA GLU A 257 6.33 3.00 9.29
C GLU A 257 6.63 1.82 10.21
N PHE A 258 6.40 0.60 9.73
CA PHE A 258 6.77 -0.65 10.39
C PHE A 258 7.54 -1.59 9.46
N SER A 259 8.29 -2.54 10.02
CA SER A 259 9.04 -3.49 9.21
C SER A 259 8.11 -4.46 8.46
N ARG A 260 8.43 -4.71 7.19
CA ARG A 260 7.78 -5.76 6.39
C ARG A 260 7.91 -7.12 7.07
N LEU A 261 6.96 -8.03 6.80
CA LEU A 261 7.10 -9.43 7.17
C LEU A 261 7.96 -10.16 6.14
N ASN A 262 9.08 -10.73 6.57
CA ASN A 262 9.81 -11.74 5.81
C ASN A 262 9.65 -13.09 6.48
N LEU A 263 9.10 -14.06 5.75
CA LEU A 263 8.90 -15.42 6.23
C LEU A 263 9.91 -16.33 5.52
N ALA A 264 10.70 -17.07 6.30
CA ALA A 264 11.71 -17.98 5.80
C ALA A 264 11.09 -18.98 4.80
N TYR A 265 11.87 -19.38 3.79
CA TYR A 265 11.45 -20.31 2.73
C TYR A 265 10.27 -19.84 1.86
N THR A 266 9.92 -18.55 1.88
CA THR A 266 8.85 -17.99 1.04
C THR A 266 9.32 -16.81 0.21
N LEU A 267 8.58 -16.54 -0.87
CA LEU A 267 8.72 -15.35 -1.69
C LEU A 267 7.45 -14.52 -1.57
N THR A 268 7.60 -13.23 -1.25
CA THR A 268 6.50 -12.27 -1.19
C THR A 268 6.63 -11.15 -2.24
N SER A 269 7.73 -11.11 -2.99
CA SER A 269 7.86 -10.15 -4.10
C SER A 269 6.87 -10.50 -5.21
N LYS A 270 5.93 -9.58 -5.52
CA LYS A 270 4.96 -9.72 -6.62
C LYS A 270 5.64 -10.15 -7.92
N ARG A 271 6.72 -9.48 -8.33
CA ARG A 271 7.51 -9.84 -9.53
C ARG A 271 7.96 -11.31 -9.54
N LYS A 272 8.45 -11.83 -8.40
CA LYS A 272 8.90 -13.23 -8.30
C LYS A 272 7.73 -14.21 -8.26
N LEU A 273 6.62 -13.84 -7.62
CA LEU A 273 5.40 -14.64 -7.61
C LEU A 273 4.77 -14.74 -9.00
N ASN A 274 4.68 -13.62 -9.75
CA ASN A 274 4.24 -13.63 -11.14
C ASN A 274 5.07 -14.61 -11.97
N ALA A 275 6.41 -14.53 -11.87
CA ALA A 275 7.30 -15.43 -12.62
C ALA A 275 7.04 -16.91 -12.31
N LEU A 276 6.77 -17.27 -11.05
CA LEU A 276 6.41 -18.65 -10.70
C LEU A 276 5.13 -19.13 -11.39
N VAL A 277 4.14 -18.25 -11.51
CA VAL A 277 2.85 -18.55 -12.15
C VAL A 277 2.99 -18.60 -13.66
N GLU A 278 3.61 -17.59 -14.27
CA GLU A 278 3.77 -17.47 -15.73
C GLU A 278 4.67 -18.58 -16.30
N GLU A 279 5.73 -18.98 -15.58
CA GLU A 279 6.62 -20.07 -15.99
C GLU A 279 6.07 -21.47 -15.64
N GLY A 280 4.89 -21.56 -15.00
CA GLY A 280 4.23 -22.83 -14.70
C GLY A 280 4.86 -23.66 -13.58
N HIS A 281 5.67 -23.07 -12.70
CA HIS A 281 6.23 -23.75 -11.52
C HIS A 281 5.14 -24.06 -10.46
N VAL A 282 4.05 -23.28 -10.49
CA VAL A 282 2.85 -23.42 -9.65
C VAL A 282 1.58 -23.45 -10.50
N SER A 283 0.50 -24.03 -9.97
CA SER A 283 -0.76 -24.17 -10.72
C SER A 283 -1.52 -22.86 -10.96
N GLY A 284 -1.14 -21.80 -10.24
CA GLY A 284 -1.82 -20.51 -10.24
C GLY A 284 -1.52 -19.72 -8.98
N TRP A 285 -2.17 -18.56 -8.85
CA TRP A 285 -2.05 -17.67 -7.69
C TRP A 285 -2.59 -18.25 -6.39
N ASP A 286 -3.49 -19.22 -6.49
CA ASP A 286 -4.09 -19.93 -5.36
C ASP A 286 -3.39 -21.27 -5.07
N ASP A 287 -2.22 -21.55 -5.67
CA ASP A 287 -1.51 -22.80 -5.42
C ASP A 287 -1.19 -22.96 -3.92
N PRO A 288 -1.50 -24.11 -3.29
CA PRO A 288 -1.29 -24.33 -1.85
C PRO A 288 0.16 -24.25 -1.34
N ARG A 289 1.14 -24.10 -2.25
CA ARG A 289 2.57 -23.87 -1.95
C ARG A 289 2.93 -22.40 -1.88
N LEU A 290 2.12 -21.51 -2.44
CA LEU A 290 2.37 -20.07 -2.42
C LEU A 290 1.97 -19.47 -1.07
N ALA A 291 2.68 -18.42 -0.67
CA ALA A 291 2.37 -17.60 0.50
C ALA A 291 1.31 -16.52 0.18
N THR A 292 0.55 -16.68 -0.90
CA THR A 292 -0.62 -15.85 -1.24
C THR A 292 -1.76 -16.15 -0.27
N LEU A 293 -2.61 -15.18 0.03
CA LEU A 293 -3.76 -15.44 0.93
C LEU A 293 -4.73 -16.46 0.32
N ALA A 294 -4.99 -16.38 -0.98
CA ALA A 294 -5.71 -17.40 -1.73
C ALA A 294 -5.05 -18.80 -1.63
N GLY A 295 -3.73 -18.90 -1.80
CA GLY A 295 -3.00 -20.16 -1.68
C GLY A 295 -3.04 -20.75 -0.28
N MET A 296 -2.88 -19.92 0.74
CA MET A 296 -2.98 -20.32 2.14
C MET A 296 -4.40 -20.74 2.52
N ARG A 297 -5.42 -20.04 2.02
CA ARG A 297 -6.83 -20.43 2.16
C ARG A 297 -7.08 -21.81 1.53
N ARG A 298 -6.64 -22.02 0.29
CA ARG A 298 -6.77 -23.32 -0.40
C ARG A 298 -5.97 -24.43 0.28
N ARG A 299 -4.83 -24.10 0.89
CA ARG A 299 -4.01 -25.03 1.70
C ARG A 299 -4.73 -25.49 2.98
N GLY A 300 -5.78 -24.78 3.41
CA GLY A 300 -6.56 -25.10 4.60
C GLY A 300 -6.13 -24.34 5.86
N TYR A 301 -5.43 -23.21 5.71
CA TYR A 301 -5.05 -22.39 6.87
C TYR A 301 -6.27 -21.65 7.40
N PRO A 302 -6.60 -21.73 8.70
CA PRO A 302 -7.69 -20.95 9.27
C PRO A 302 -7.33 -19.45 9.31
N PRO A 303 -8.25 -18.52 9.00
CA PRO A 303 -7.96 -17.09 9.08
C PRO A 303 -7.62 -16.65 10.52
N ALA A 304 -8.22 -17.30 11.52
CA ALA A 304 -7.89 -17.07 12.93
C ALA A 304 -6.44 -17.42 13.27
N ALA A 305 -5.88 -18.47 12.67
CA ALA A 305 -4.48 -18.84 12.85
C ALA A 305 -3.53 -17.80 12.25
N LEU A 306 -3.90 -17.20 11.10
CA LEU A 306 -3.12 -16.12 10.51
C LEU A 306 -3.13 -14.86 11.37
N ARG A 307 -4.31 -14.49 11.91
CA ARG A 307 -4.40 -13.34 12.83
C ARG A 307 -3.57 -13.57 14.10
N ASP A 308 -3.65 -14.77 14.69
CA ASP A 308 -2.82 -15.16 15.84
C ASP A 308 -1.32 -15.11 15.51
N PHE A 309 -0.90 -15.66 14.37
CA PHE A 309 0.49 -15.58 13.91
C PHE A 309 0.96 -14.13 13.81
N ILE A 310 0.16 -13.24 13.19
CA ILE A 310 0.50 -11.81 13.10
C ILE A 310 0.58 -11.15 14.49
N LYS A 311 -0.32 -11.50 15.42
CA LYS A 311 -0.26 -11.02 16.80
C LYS A 311 1.04 -11.46 17.49
N ARG A 312 1.46 -12.71 17.33
CA ARG A 312 2.68 -13.27 17.95
C ARG A 312 3.97 -12.64 17.46
N ILE A 313 4.10 -12.37 16.16
CA ILE A 313 5.33 -11.77 15.61
C ILE A 313 5.49 -10.30 15.99
N GLY A 314 4.40 -9.63 16.38
CA GLY A 314 4.37 -8.23 16.76
C GLY A 314 4.71 -7.26 15.63
N VAL A 315 4.77 -5.97 15.99
CA VAL A 315 5.05 -4.88 15.07
C VAL A 315 6.25 -4.08 15.59
N THR A 316 7.29 -3.95 14.77
CA THR A 316 8.53 -3.26 15.13
C THR A 316 9.07 -2.49 13.93
N LYS A 317 10.07 -1.63 14.15
CA LYS A 317 10.88 -1.01 13.07
C LYS A 317 12.13 -1.82 12.70
N LYS A 318 12.36 -2.99 13.30
CA LYS A 318 13.52 -3.82 12.97
C LYS A 318 13.13 -4.83 11.91
N GLU A 319 13.95 -4.94 10.87
CA GLU A 319 13.82 -6.04 9.92
C GLU A 319 13.98 -7.38 10.66
N ASN A 320 13.10 -8.31 10.35
CA ASN A 320 13.15 -9.65 10.90
C ASN A 320 12.89 -10.70 9.81
N MET A 321 13.46 -11.88 10.02
CA MET A 321 13.15 -13.10 9.29
C MET A 321 12.42 -14.01 10.26
N ILE A 322 11.16 -14.30 9.98
CA ILE A 322 10.34 -15.18 10.82
C ILE A 322 10.49 -16.60 10.29
N GLU A 323 10.79 -17.54 11.19
CA GLU A 323 10.86 -18.96 10.87
C GLU A 323 9.48 -19.53 10.52
N MET A 324 9.43 -20.39 9.50
CA MET A 324 8.18 -21.03 9.05
C MET A 324 7.46 -21.77 10.18
N GLY A 325 8.22 -22.36 11.11
CA GLY A 325 7.68 -23.08 12.25
C GLY A 325 6.76 -22.24 13.15
N VAL A 326 6.95 -20.92 13.23
CA VAL A 326 6.07 -20.03 14.00
C VAL A 326 4.66 -19.98 13.38
N LEU A 327 4.59 -19.82 12.06
CA LEU A 327 3.34 -19.86 11.31
C LEU A 327 2.68 -21.23 11.39
N GLU A 328 3.44 -22.30 11.17
CA GLU A 328 2.91 -23.65 11.25
C GLU A 328 2.38 -24.00 12.65
N ASN A 329 3.02 -23.50 13.72
CA ASN A 329 2.55 -23.70 15.08
C ASN A 329 1.19 -23.02 15.31
N SER A 330 1.02 -21.75 14.92
CA SER A 330 -0.28 -21.07 15.00
C SER A 330 -1.39 -21.82 14.25
N VAL A 331 -1.06 -22.41 13.11
CA VAL A 331 -2.00 -23.22 12.33
C VAL A 331 -2.32 -24.55 13.03
N ARG A 332 -1.30 -25.28 13.52
CA ARG A 332 -1.48 -26.54 14.25
C ARG A 332 -2.34 -26.34 15.48
N GLU A 333 -2.06 -25.33 16.30
CA GLU A 333 -2.82 -25.04 17.52
C GLU A 333 -4.29 -24.75 17.22
N ASN A 334 -4.57 -23.97 16.17
CA ASN A 334 -5.94 -23.66 15.78
C ASN A 334 -6.69 -24.91 15.27
N LEU A 335 -6.07 -25.71 14.40
CA LEU A 335 -6.67 -26.92 13.86
C LEU A 335 -6.83 -28.01 14.93
N ASP A 336 -5.90 -28.12 15.88
CA ASP A 336 -5.97 -29.10 16.97
C ASP A 336 -7.19 -28.87 17.87
N ALA A 337 -7.54 -27.61 18.10
CA ALA A 337 -8.73 -27.22 18.86
C ALA A 337 -10.03 -27.33 18.03
N ALA A 338 -9.99 -27.02 16.73
CA ALA A 338 -11.20 -26.87 15.91
C ALA A 338 -11.60 -28.11 15.10
N CYS A 339 -10.65 -28.98 14.73
CA CYS A 339 -10.90 -30.09 13.81
C CYS A 339 -11.15 -31.42 14.50
N GLU A 340 -12.18 -32.14 14.03
CA GLU A 340 -12.44 -33.51 14.47
C GLU A 340 -11.43 -34.50 13.88
N ARG A 341 -11.05 -35.50 14.69
CA ARG A 341 -10.12 -36.55 14.23
C ARG A 341 -10.85 -37.53 13.31
N ARG A 342 -10.14 -37.99 12.28
CA ARG A 342 -10.59 -38.97 11.28
C ARG A 342 -9.44 -39.93 10.95
N MET A 343 -9.77 -41.12 10.44
CA MET A 343 -8.78 -42.09 9.97
C MET A 343 -8.72 -42.06 8.44
N ALA A 344 -7.51 -41.94 7.89
CA ALA A 344 -7.25 -42.03 6.46
C ALA A 344 -5.98 -42.86 6.23
N VAL A 345 -5.99 -43.72 5.22
CA VAL A 345 -4.83 -44.54 4.85
C VAL A 345 -4.30 -44.03 3.51
N MET A 346 -3.23 -43.23 3.56
CA MET A 346 -2.66 -42.57 2.38
C MET A 346 -1.96 -43.55 1.43
N ARG A 347 -1.43 -44.65 1.98
CA ARG A 347 -0.76 -45.73 1.25
C ARG A 347 -1.33 -47.06 1.70
N PRO A 348 -2.48 -47.49 1.14
CA PRO A 348 -3.21 -48.64 1.66
C PRO A 348 -2.46 -49.95 1.40
N LEU A 349 -2.32 -50.75 2.46
CA LEU A 349 -1.95 -52.15 2.38
C LEU A 349 -3.16 -52.97 2.80
N LYS A 350 -3.62 -53.88 1.93
CA LYS A 350 -4.76 -54.75 2.24
C LYS A 350 -4.39 -55.66 3.41
N VAL A 351 -5.17 -55.59 4.48
CA VAL A 351 -5.08 -56.49 5.63
C VAL A 351 -6.37 -57.29 5.68
N VAL A 352 -6.25 -58.62 5.84
CA VAL A 352 -7.39 -59.52 6.04
C VAL A 352 -7.28 -60.09 7.44
N LEU A 353 -8.31 -59.88 8.26
CA LEU A 353 -8.41 -60.46 9.60
C LEU A 353 -8.97 -61.88 9.45
N THR A 354 -8.09 -62.90 9.38
CA THR A 354 -8.48 -64.30 9.12
C THR A 354 -9.32 -64.93 10.21
N ASN A 355 -9.41 -64.29 11.38
CA ASN A 355 -10.19 -64.71 12.54
C ASN A 355 -11.42 -63.82 12.79
N TYR A 356 -11.78 -62.92 11.87
CA TYR A 356 -12.98 -62.09 11.95
C TYR A 356 -14.04 -62.61 10.94
N PRO A 357 -15.26 -62.99 11.38
CA PRO A 357 -16.27 -63.68 10.55
C PRO A 357 -16.70 -62.95 9.27
#